data_AF-A0AAE7A6Z5-F1
#
_entry.id   AF-A0AAE7A6Z5-F1
#
_cell.length_a   1.000
_cell.length_b   1.000
_cell.length_c   1.000
_cell.angle_alpha   90.00
_cell.angle_beta   90.00
_cell.angle_gamma   90.00
#
_symmetry.space_group_name_H-M   'P 1'
#
loop_
_entity.id
_entity.type
_entity.pdbx_description
1 polymer ?
#
loop_
_entity_poly.entity_id
_entity_poly.type
_entity_poly.pdbx_seq_one_letter_code
_entity_poly.pdbx_strand_id
1 'polypeptide(L)'
;MGNNSTFCGGDQSWANACVGNNGNPSYVEYSKGFSTAANMLLDQVIDDGGIHLYVDELIYPICFNMRHSVELRLKGAIDELFEIAAIKGSSFVFDSATSHDIGIIWGAFKTESELLDSRYVSLNSEINQIILDIASVDSTGQTFRYPNSNESQKHLTEVSIINIIVLKEKFAELEQSLDLLHRLNLWLRDEYQQGTHTSKLSRPNFDKDIQGLKESFRHLIQKTNALENVLITLFALGNASLAELLIARYSFANNYYWIEKARSGELFGYPDFAGY
;
A
#
# COMPACT_ATOMS: atom_id res chain seq x y z
N MET A 1 -14.79 29.99 21.48
CA MET A 1 -15.11 30.24 20.05
C MET A 1 -16.61 30.41 19.94
N GLY A 2 -17.09 31.41 19.20
CA GLY A 2 -18.53 31.65 19.03
C GLY A 2 -19.23 30.45 18.37
N ASN A 3 -20.54 30.31 18.61
CA ASN A 3 -21.33 29.23 18.04
C ASN A 3 -21.37 29.38 16.51
N ASN A 4 -20.62 28.54 15.78
CA ASN A 4 -20.60 28.57 14.32
C ASN A 4 -21.84 27.85 13.80
N SER A 5 -22.81 28.60 13.27
CA SER A 5 -24.08 28.02 12.78
C SER A 5 -23.97 27.34 11.42
N THR A 6 -22.85 27.46 10.72
CA THR A 6 -22.63 26.87 9.39
C THR A 6 -21.85 25.57 9.48
N PHE A 7 -20.75 25.56 10.24
CA PHE A 7 -19.91 24.39 10.45
C PHE A 7 -20.20 23.79 11.84
N CYS A 8 -21.37 23.16 11.97
CA CYS A 8 -21.84 22.50 13.19
C CYS A 8 -22.43 21.12 12.87
N GLY A 9 -22.63 20.29 13.90
CA GLY A 9 -23.29 18.99 13.75
C GLY A 9 -24.81 19.15 13.59
N GLY A 10 -25.41 18.24 12.82
CA GLY A 10 -26.87 18.14 12.62
C GLY A 10 -27.47 16.88 13.24
N ASP A 11 -28.80 16.82 13.25
CA ASP A 11 -29.56 15.71 13.84
C ASP A 11 -29.35 14.38 13.08
N GLN A 12 -29.18 14.43 11.76
CA GLN A 12 -28.89 13.25 10.95
C GLN A 12 -27.43 12.83 11.14
N SER A 13 -27.19 11.91 12.08
CA SER A 13 -25.84 11.48 12.46
C SER A 13 -24.98 10.97 11.30
N TRP A 14 -25.57 10.32 10.29
CA TRP A 14 -24.85 9.80 9.12
C TRP A 14 -24.28 10.90 8.21
N ALA A 15 -24.81 12.13 8.31
CA ALA A 15 -24.35 13.29 7.54
C ALA A 15 -23.30 14.12 8.30
N ASN A 16 -22.94 13.74 9.53
CA ASN A 16 -21.91 14.42 10.31
C ASN A 16 -20.52 13.82 10.01
N ALA A 17 -19.57 14.66 9.65
CA ALA A 17 -18.16 14.28 9.56
C ALA A 17 -17.45 14.53 10.90
N CYS A 18 -16.64 13.56 11.34
CA CYS A 18 -15.76 13.72 12.50
C CYS A 18 -14.47 14.43 12.05
N VAL A 19 -14.29 15.69 12.46
CA VAL A 19 -13.14 16.53 12.10
C VAL A 19 -12.44 17.10 13.34
N GLY A 20 -11.25 17.68 13.16
CA GLY A 20 -10.43 18.18 14.27
C GLY A 20 -10.05 17.05 15.23
N ASN A 21 -10.06 17.30 16.53
CA ASN A 21 -9.69 16.31 17.54
C ASN A 21 -10.70 15.15 17.70
N ASN A 22 -11.85 15.19 17.00
CA ASN A 22 -12.80 14.08 16.96
C ASN A 22 -12.49 13.06 15.84
N GLY A 23 -11.46 13.34 15.03
CA GLY A 23 -10.86 12.40 14.08
C GLY A 23 -9.33 12.48 14.16
N ASN A 24 -8.63 11.58 13.48
CA ASN A 24 -7.18 11.71 13.29
C ASN A 24 -6.74 11.16 11.90
N PRO A 25 -7.29 11.69 10.80
CA PRO A 25 -6.91 11.26 9.46
C PRO A 25 -5.45 11.60 9.15
N SER A 26 -4.72 10.65 8.58
CA SER A 26 -3.37 10.87 8.04
C SER A 26 -3.42 11.51 6.65
N TYR A 27 -2.24 11.78 6.08
CA TYR A 27 -2.12 12.18 4.67
C TYR A 27 -2.80 11.20 3.71
N VAL A 28 -2.83 9.91 4.04
CA VAL A 28 -3.48 8.88 3.20
C VAL A 28 -4.99 9.08 3.16
N GLU A 29 -5.66 9.30 4.29
CA GLU A 29 -7.12 9.54 4.31
C GLU A 29 -7.49 10.85 3.60
N TYR A 30 -6.74 11.93 3.85
CA TYR A 30 -6.98 13.20 3.15
C TYR A 30 -6.81 13.04 1.64
N SER A 31 -5.70 12.43 1.19
CA SER A 31 -5.44 12.25 -0.24
C SER A 31 -6.52 11.42 -0.95
N LYS A 32 -7.01 10.34 -0.30
CA LYS A 32 -8.11 9.52 -0.81
C LYS A 32 -9.40 10.33 -0.97
N GLY A 33 -9.69 11.26 -0.07
CA GLY A 33 -10.85 12.15 -0.21
C GLY A 33 -10.76 13.01 -1.47
N PHE A 34 -9.60 13.63 -1.71
CA PHE A 34 -9.39 14.43 -2.92
C PHE A 34 -9.38 13.60 -4.20
N SER A 35 -8.75 12.42 -4.20
CA SER A 35 -8.76 11.56 -5.38
C SER A 35 -10.15 11.00 -5.69
N THR A 36 -10.92 10.63 -4.66
CA THR A 36 -12.32 10.22 -4.81
C THR A 36 -13.15 11.35 -5.42
N ALA A 37 -13.01 12.58 -4.94
CA ALA A 37 -13.72 13.73 -5.50
C ALA A 37 -13.35 13.98 -6.97
N ALA A 38 -12.05 13.91 -7.32
CA ALA A 38 -11.60 14.03 -8.71
C ALA A 38 -12.21 12.96 -9.61
N ASN A 39 -12.15 11.69 -9.19
CA ASN A 39 -12.68 10.56 -9.96
C ASN A 39 -14.21 10.65 -10.11
N MET A 40 -14.94 11.02 -9.07
CA MET A 40 -16.39 11.23 -9.16
C MET A 40 -16.74 12.33 -10.17
N LEU A 41 -15.99 13.44 -10.19
CA LEU A 41 -16.20 14.50 -11.18
C LEU A 41 -15.88 14.04 -12.59
N LEU A 42 -14.75 13.32 -12.78
CA LEU A 42 -14.38 12.74 -14.07
C LEU A 42 -15.45 11.78 -14.59
N ASP A 43 -15.95 10.88 -13.74
CA ASP A 43 -17.02 9.94 -14.09
C ASP A 43 -18.27 10.67 -14.55
N GLN A 44 -18.75 11.64 -13.76
CA GLN A 44 -19.98 12.38 -14.09
C GLN A 44 -19.85 13.17 -15.40
N VAL A 45 -18.72 13.84 -15.64
CA VAL A 45 -18.51 14.62 -16.87
C VAL A 45 -18.40 13.71 -18.10
N ILE A 46 -17.73 12.57 -17.96
CA ILE A 46 -17.60 11.58 -19.04
C ILE A 46 -18.97 10.96 -19.36
N ASP A 47 -19.74 10.57 -18.34
CA ASP A 47 -21.05 9.95 -18.50
C ASP A 47 -22.08 10.92 -19.09
N ASP A 48 -22.02 12.20 -18.72
CA ASP A 48 -22.84 13.26 -19.30
C ASP A 48 -22.45 13.60 -20.75
N GLY A 49 -21.21 13.27 -21.17
CA GLY A 49 -20.69 13.60 -22.49
C GLY A 49 -20.43 15.10 -22.71
N GLY A 50 -20.36 15.87 -21.62
CA GLY A 50 -20.15 17.32 -21.67
C GLY A 50 -21.36 18.13 -22.15
N ILE A 51 -22.57 17.60 -22.01
CA ILE A 51 -23.82 18.22 -22.47
C ILE A 51 -24.33 19.24 -21.44
N HIS A 52 -24.38 18.86 -20.16
CA HIS A 52 -24.82 19.69 -19.04
C HIS A 52 -23.68 19.99 -18.07
N LEU A 53 -22.70 19.09 -17.96
CA LEU A 53 -21.51 19.24 -17.14
C LEU A 53 -20.33 19.65 -18.03
N TYR A 54 -20.12 20.95 -18.18
CA TYR A 54 -19.12 21.47 -19.11
C TYR A 54 -17.70 21.11 -18.68
N VAL A 55 -16.97 20.46 -19.59
CA VAL A 55 -15.57 20.07 -19.42
C VAL A 55 -14.70 21.29 -19.09
N ASP A 56 -14.92 22.40 -19.81
CA ASP A 56 -14.15 23.63 -19.67
C ASP A 56 -14.25 24.25 -18.27
N GLU A 57 -15.37 24.04 -17.57
CA GLU A 57 -15.56 24.54 -16.21
C GLU A 57 -15.00 23.57 -15.17
N LEU A 58 -15.24 22.27 -15.37
CA LEU A 58 -14.91 21.24 -14.39
C LEU A 58 -13.46 20.76 -14.44
N ILE A 59 -12.74 21.04 -15.53
CA ILE A 59 -11.32 20.65 -15.66
C ILE A 59 -10.45 21.26 -14.55
N TYR A 60 -10.74 22.49 -14.12
CA TYR A 60 -9.99 23.18 -13.07
C TYR A 60 -10.13 22.50 -11.69
N PRO A 61 -11.33 22.30 -11.13
CA PRO A 61 -11.47 21.59 -9.86
C PRO A 61 -11.04 20.11 -9.94
N ILE A 62 -11.21 19.44 -11.09
CA ILE A 62 -10.70 18.07 -11.30
C ILE A 62 -9.18 18.04 -11.12
N CYS A 63 -8.45 18.85 -11.90
CA CYS A 63 -6.99 18.87 -11.86
C CYS A 63 -6.46 19.34 -10.50
N PHE A 64 -7.12 20.31 -9.85
CA PHE A 64 -6.76 20.75 -8.51
C PHE A 64 -6.86 19.59 -7.48
N ASN A 65 -7.97 18.86 -7.47
CA ASN A 65 -8.17 17.72 -6.57
C ASN A 65 -7.15 16.61 -6.83
N MET A 66 -6.91 16.27 -8.10
CA MET A 66 -5.89 15.28 -8.49
C MET A 66 -4.50 15.68 -7.97
N ARG A 67 -4.07 16.90 -8.29
CA ARG A 67 -2.75 17.40 -7.90
C ARG A 67 -2.59 17.45 -6.39
N HIS A 68 -3.61 17.88 -5.65
CA HIS A 68 -3.52 17.95 -4.20
C HIS A 68 -3.51 16.56 -3.54
N SER A 69 -4.26 15.59 -4.08
CA SER A 69 -4.12 14.19 -3.68
C SER A 69 -2.67 13.68 -3.83
N VAL A 70 -2.04 13.96 -4.98
CA VAL A 70 -0.65 13.58 -5.24
C VAL A 70 0.31 14.23 -4.23
N GLU A 71 0.19 15.54 -3.97
CA GLU A 71 1.02 16.22 -2.97
C GLU A 71 0.95 15.53 -1.59
N LEU A 72 -0.26 15.24 -1.11
CA LEU A 72 -0.48 14.62 0.19
C LEU A 72 0.09 13.20 0.24
N ARG A 73 -0.09 12.39 -0.81
CA ARG A 73 0.50 11.04 -0.91
C ARG A 73 2.03 11.10 -0.88
N LEU A 74 2.63 12.07 -1.57
CA LEU A 74 4.08 12.25 -1.58
C LEU A 74 4.62 12.71 -0.22
N LYS A 75 3.91 13.59 0.49
CA LYS A 75 4.25 13.98 1.86
C LYS A 75 4.18 12.79 2.82
N GLY A 76 3.11 12.01 2.75
CA GLY A 76 2.99 10.76 3.51
C GLY A 76 4.11 9.77 3.20
N ALA A 77 4.48 9.64 1.92
CA ALA A 77 5.58 8.75 1.53
C ALA A 77 6.94 9.21 2.08
N ILE A 78 7.21 10.52 2.14
CA ILE A 78 8.40 11.07 2.80
C ILE A 78 8.41 10.77 4.30
N ASP A 79 7.27 10.98 4.98
CA ASP A 79 7.16 10.71 6.42
C ASP A 79 7.42 9.23 6.73
N GLU A 80 6.84 8.33 5.94
CA GLU A 80 7.10 6.88 6.02
C GLU A 80 8.57 6.56 5.73
N LEU A 81 9.19 7.23 4.75
CA LEU A 81 10.59 7.03 4.43
C LEU A 81 11.52 7.46 5.58
N PHE A 82 11.18 8.53 6.31
CA PHE A 82 11.89 8.91 7.54
C PHE A 82 11.84 7.81 8.59
N GLU A 83 10.68 7.19 8.80
CA GLU A 83 10.54 6.06 9.73
C GLU A 83 11.46 4.90 9.32
N ILE A 84 11.44 4.53 8.04
CA ILE A 84 12.26 3.43 7.49
C ILE A 84 13.75 3.75 7.63
N ALA A 85 14.17 4.98 7.30
CA ALA A 85 15.55 5.41 7.43
C ALA A 85 16.03 5.32 8.89
N ALA A 86 15.23 5.83 9.82
CA ALA A 86 15.54 5.78 11.25
C ALA A 86 15.74 4.33 11.74
N ILE A 87 14.91 3.39 11.31
CA ILE A 87 15.06 1.96 11.66
C ILE A 87 16.37 1.39 11.12
N LYS A 88 16.81 1.80 9.93
CA LYS A 88 18.08 1.38 9.32
C LYS A 88 19.31 2.08 9.90
N GLY A 89 19.13 3.02 10.83
CA GLY A 89 20.21 3.84 11.35
C GLY A 89 20.77 4.84 10.34
N SER A 90 19.99 5.18 9.30
CA SER A 90 20.27 6.26 8.37
C SER A 90 19.34 7.45 8.64
N SER A 91 19.68 8.60 8.08
CA SER A 91 18.85 9.80 8.15
C SER A 91 19.09 10.63 6.91
N PHE A 92 18.02 11.25 6.41
CA PHE A 92 18.09 12.31 5.42
C PHE A 92 17.39 13.55 5.98
N VAL A 93 17.50 14.67 5.29
CA VAL A 93 16.86 15.93 5.69
C VAL A 93 16.01 16.41 4.54
N PHE A 94 14.72 16.62 4.82
CA PHE A 94 13.78 17.20 3.89
C PHE A 94 12.71 17.96 4.66
N ASP A 95 12.41 19.20 4.26
CA ASP A 95 11.32 19.97 4.84
C ASP A 95 10.02 19.70 4.08
N SER A 96 9.30 18.65 4.50
CA SER A 96 8.01 18.28 3.93
C SER A 96 6.89 19.25 4.29
N ALA A 97 7.04 20.02 5.36
CA ALA A 97 5.97 20.88 5.87
C ALA A 97 5.78 22.13 5.01
N THR A 98 6.89 22.74 4.57
CA THR A 98 6.85 23.98 3.79
C THR A 98 6.92 23.75 2.29
N SER A 99 7.44 22.60 1.85
CA SER A 99 7.48 22.27 0.43
C SER A 99 6.09 21.90 -0.07
N HIS A 100 5.58 22.69 -0.99
CA HIS A 100 4.37 22.39 -1.76
C HIS A 100 4.69 21.96 -3.19
N ASP A 101 5.94 22.10 -3.63
CA ASP A 101 6.33 21.77 -5.00
C ASP A 101 6.45 20.24 -5.15
N ILE A 102 5.50 19.64 -5.88
CA ILE A 102 5.44 18.18 -6.03
C ILE A 102 6.65 17.61 -6.77
N GLY A 103 7.31 18.39 -7.63
CA GLY A 103 8.54 17.97 -8.32
C GLY A 103 9.71 17.90 -7.35
N ILE A 104 9.83 18.87 -6.45
CA ILE A 104 10.84 18.86 -5.38
C ILE A 104 10.60 17.72 -4.39
N ILE A 105 9.35 17.52 -3.94
CA ILE A 105 9.01 16.44 -3.01
C ILE A 105 9.31 15.08 -3.65
N TRP A 106 8.90 14.86 -4.90
CA TRP A 106 9.17 13.62 -5.61
C TRP A 106 10.66 13.39 -5.84
N GLY A 107 11.41 14.41 -6.27
CA GLY A 107 12.86 14.29 -6.49
C GLY A 107 13.62 13.90 -5.23
N ALA A 108 13.23 14.45 -4.07
CA ALA A 108 13.78 14.07 -2.78
C ALA A 108 13.40 12.62 -2.43
N PHE A 109 12.11 12.27 -2.48
CA PHE A 109 11.64 10.91 -2.20
C PHE A 109 12.35 9.88 -3.07
N LYS A 110 12.38 10.10 -4.39
CA LYS A 110 12.97 9.17 -5.36
C LYS A 110 14.46 8.93 -5.05
N THR A 111 15.22 9.99 -4.84
CA THR A 111 16.66 9.90 -4.55
C THR A 111 16.91 9.13 -3.26
N GLU A 112 16.27 9.55 -2.17
CA GLU A 112 16.52 8.98 -0.84
C GLU A 112 15.99 7.55 -0.74
N SER A 113 14.84 7.25 -1.33
CA SER A 113 14.26 5.90 -1.32
C SER A 113 15.12 4.91 -2.09
N GLU A 114 15.63 5.26 -3.28
CA GLU A 114 16.51 4.38 -4.08
C GLU A 114 17.86 4.12 -3.41
N LEU A 115 18.40 5.10 -2.67
CA LEU A 115 19.58 4.93 -1.83
C LEU A 115 19.29 4.01 -0.63
N LEU A 116 18.08 4.09 -0.08
CA LEU A 116 17.68 3.34 1.10
C LEU A 116 17.39 1.87 0.79
N ASP A 117 16.70 1.58 -0.32
CA ASP A 117 16.34 0.22 -0.74
C ASP A 117 16.17 0.12 -2.27
N SER A 118 16.82 -0.87 -2.89
CA SER A 118 16.77 -1.04 -4.34
C SER A 118 15.38 -1.41 -4.89
N ARG A 119 14.44 -1.88 -4.05
CA ARG A 119 13.05 -2.18 -4.45
C ARG A 119 12.29 -0.96 -4.95
N TYR A 120 12.67 0.24 -4.50
CA TYR A 120 12.04 1.46 -4.96
C TYR A 120 12.34 1.77 -6.43
N VAL A 121 13.48 1.34 -6.98
CA VAL A 121 13.93 1.74 -8.33
C VAL A 121 12.88 1.45 -9.41
N SER A 122 12.34 0.22 -9.41
CA SER A 122 11.34 -0.19 -10.41
C SER A 122 10.04 0.60 -10.28
N LEU A 123 9.49 0.67 -9.08
CA LEU A 123 8.24 1.36 -8.80
C LEU A 123 8.35 2.88 -9.01
N ASN A 124 9.47 3.48 -8.62
CA ASN A 124 9.73 4.89 -8.86
C ASN A 124 9.80 5.18 -10.36
N SER A 125 10.38 4.28 -11.17
CA SER A 125 10.39 4.46 -12.62
C SER A 125 8.98 4.49 -13.23
N GLU A 126 8.03 3.71 -12.69
CA GLU A 126 6.64 3.69 -13.17
C GLU A 126 5.90 4.99 -12.82
N ILE A 127 6.15 5.53 -11.63
CA ILE A 127 5.51 6.75 -11.12
C ILE A 127 6.09 8.01 -11.78
N ASN A 128 7.39 7.99 -12.08
CA ASN A 128 8.19 9.19 -12.34
C ASN A 128 7.60 10.10 -13.42
N GLN A 129 7.26 9.55 -14.58
CA GLN A 129 6.84 10.40 -15.70
C GLN A 129 5.51 11.12 -15.40
N ILE A 130 4.53 10.42 -14.81
CA ILE A 130 3.22 11.02 -14.54
C ILE A 130 3.35 12.16 -13.51
N ILE A 131 4.21 12.00 -12.49
CA ILE A 131 4.46 13.09 -11.54
C ILE A 131 5.15 14.27 -12.21
N LEU A 132 6.15 14.04 -13.07
CA LEU A 132 6.83 15.11 -13.78
C LEU A 132 5.88 15.85 -14.73
N ASP A 133 4.97 15.14 -15.38
CA ASP A 133 3.94 15.74 -16.24
C ASP A 133 3.03 16.66 -15.41
N ILE A 134 2.53 16.21 -14.25
CA ILE A 134 1.71 17.05 -13.35
C ILE A 134 2.53 18.24 -12.83
N ALA A 135 3.79 18.02 -12.43
CA ALA A 135 4.66 19.07 -11.90
C ALA A 135 4.97 20.15 -12.95
N SER A 136 5.09 19.75 -14.22
CA SER A 136 5.33 20.70 -15.32
C SER A 136 4.16 21.67 -15.55
N VAL A 137 2.94 21.27 -15.15
CA VAL A 137 1.72 22.07 -15.33
C VAL A 137 1.36 22.82 -14.04
N ASP A 138 1.43 22.15 -12.89
CA ASP A 138 1.05 22.73 -11.59
C ASP A 138 1.89 22.20 -10.42
N SER A 139 3.15 22.62 -10.35
CA SER A 139 4.04 22.19 -9.27
C SER A 139 3.55 22.64 -7.88
N THR A 140 3.00 23.85 -7.75
CA THR A 140 2.66 24.50 -6.46
C THR A 140 1.16 24.53 -6.12
N GLY A 141 0.30 24.04 -7.01
CA GLY A 141 -1.15 23.95 -6.78
C GLY A 141 -1.87 25.28 -6.99
N GLN A 142 -1.32 26.15 -7.84
CA GLN A 142 -1.89 27.47 -8.13
C GLN A 142 -2.53 27.50 -9.52
N THR A 143 -1.97 26.77 -10.49
CA THR A 143 -2.36 26.83 -11.91
C THR A 143 -3.84 26.55 -12.12
N PHE A 144 -4.40 25.56 -11.43
CA PHE A 144 -5.81 25.20 -11.59
C PHE A 144 -6.77 25.89 -10.60
N ARG A 145 -6.25 26.72 -9.70
CA ARG A 145 -7.07 27.48 -8.73
C ARG A 145 -7.38 28.89 -9.20
N TYR A 146 -6.41 29.51 -9.88
CA TYR A 146 -6.49 30.91 -10.26
C TYR A 146 -6.21 31.05 -11.75
N PRO A 147 -6.94 31.93 -12.46
CA PRO A 147 -6.70 32.15 -13.89
C PRO A 147 -5.34 32.80 -14.17
N ASN A 148 -4.84 33.60 -13.22
CA ASN A 148 -3.56 34.30 -13.31
C ASN A 148 -2.70 34.03 -12.07
N SER A 149 -1.39 34.10 -12.25
CA SER A 149 -0.41 34.05 -11.18
C SER A 149 -0.42 35.33 -10.32
N ASN A 150 0.34 35.32 -9.23
CA ASN A 150 0.56 36.52 -8.40
C ASN A 150 1.21 37.68 -9.19
N GLU A 151 1.89 37.37 -10.31
CA GLU A 151 2.49 38.35 -11.22
C GLU A 151 1.55 38.72 -12.38
N SER A 152 0.25 38.38 -12.26
CA SER A 152 -0.79 38.61 -13.26
C SER A 152 -0.54 37.93 -14.62
N GLN A 153 0.30 36.89 -14.65
CA GLN A 153 0.54 36.09 -15.86
C GLN A 153 -0.54 35.01 -15.97
N LYS A 154 -1.13 34.87 -17.17
CA LYS A 154 -2.14 33.85 -17.43
C LYS A 154 -1.51 32.46 -17.32
N HIS A 155 -2.16 31.55 -16.62
CA HIS A 155 -1.73 30.15 -16.55
C HIS A 155 -2.07 29.36 -17.83
N LEU A 156 -1.40 28.21 -18.03
CA LEU A 156 -1.68 27.24 -19.10
C LEU A 156 -1.49 27.80 -20.54
N THR A 157 -0.59 28.77 -20.77
CA THR A 157 -0.36 29.29 -22.13
C THR A 157 0.19 28.24 -23.09
N GLU A 158 0.95 27.26 -22.57
CA GLU A 158 1.56 26.18 -23.36
C GLU A 158 0.72 24.89 -23.38
N VAL A 159 -0.33 24.79 -22.54
CA VAL A 159 -1.23 23.62 -22.46
C VAL A 159 -2.62 24.08 -22.88
N SER A 160 -2.90 23.95 -24.18
CA SER A 160 -4.14 24.47 -24.76
C SER A 160 -5.32 23.50 -24.71
N ILE A 161 -5.08 22.20 -24.48
CA ILE A 161 -6.12 21.16 -24.48
C ILE A 161 -5.78 20.12 -23.42
N ILE A 162 -6.77 19.73 -22.61
CA ILE A 162 -6.69 18.59 -21.70
C ILE A 162 -7.86 17.65 -22.02
N ASN A 163 -7.57 16.39 -22.27
CA ASN A 163 -8.59 15.37 -22.54
C ASN A 163 -8.90 14.61 -21.23
N ILE A 164 -10.14 14.68 -20.76
CA ILE A 164 -10.57 14.07 -19.49
C ILE A 164 -10.52 12.54 -19.49
N ILE A 165 -10.63 11.88 -20.64
CA ILE A 165 -10.52 10.41 -20.75
C ILE A 165 -9.06 10.00 -20.52
N VAL A 166 -8.14 10.66 -21.23
CA VAL A 166 -6.69 10.45 -21.04
C VAL A 166 -6.28 10.78 -19.60
N LEU A 167 -6.81 11.88 -19.05
CA LEU A 167 -6.52 12.31 -17.69
C LEU A 167 -6.98 11.26 -16.67
N LYS A 168 -8.18 10.70 -16.84
CA LYS A 168 -8.72 9.64 -15.98
C LYS A 168 -7.86 8.38 -16.02
N GLU A 169 -7.48 7.93 -17.21
CA GLU A 169 -6.62 6.75 -17.40
C GLU A 169 -5.27 6.95 -16.69
N LYS A 170 -4.62 8.10 -16.91
CA LYS A 170 -3.33 8.41 -16.30
C LYS A 170 -3.40 8.60 -14.79
N PHE A 171 -4.47 9.18 -14.29
CA PHE A 171 -4.65 9.31 -12.85
C PHE A 171 -4.89 7.95 -12.19
N ALA A 172 -5.69 7.08 -12.81
CA ALA A 172 -5.92 5.72 -12.31
C ALA A 172 -4.63 4.87 -12.32
N GLU A 173 -3.76 5.02 -13.34
CA GLU A 173 -2.41 4.43 -13.34
C GLU A 173 -1.58 4.94 -12.14
N LEU A 174 -1.54 6.26 -11.94
CA LEU A 174 -0.78 6.87 -10.85
C LEU A 174 -1.29 6.46 -9.46
N GLU A 175 -2.61 6.42 -9.25
CA GLU A 175 -3.20 6.00 -7.97
C GLU A 175 -2.80 4.58 -7.60
N GLN A 176 -2.84 3.66 -8.57
CA GLN A 176 -2.43 2.27 -8.37
C GLN A 176 -0.95 2.18 -7.97
N SER A 177 -0.08 2.92 -8.65
CA SER A 177 1.36 2.93 -8.35
C SER A 177 1.67 3.59 -7.00
N LEU A 178 0.97 4.66 -6.63
CA LEU A 178 1.10 5.28 -5.31
C LEU A 178 0.56 4.38 -4.18
N ASP A 179 -0.49 3.59 -4.43
CA ASP A 179 -0.98 2.58 -3.48
C ASP A 179 0.00 1.41 -3.33
N LEU A 180 0.69 1.02 -4.40
CA LEU A 180 1.80 0.07 -4.33
C LEU A 180 2.97 0.65 -3.53
N LEU A 181 3.28 1.94 -3.71
CA LEU A 181 4.37 2.62 -3.01
C LEU A 181 4.12 2.65 -1.50
N HIS A 182 2.93 3.07 -1.09
CA HIS A 182 2.54 3.07 0.33
C HIS A 182 2.62 1.66 0.93
N ARG A 183 2.15 0.62 0.21
CA ARG A 183 2.28 -0.77 0.67
C ARG A 183 3.73 -1.22 0.79
N LEU A 184 4.60 -0.82 -0.15
CA LEU A 184 6.03 -1.09 -0.10
C LEU A 184 6.65 -0.43 1.14
N ASN A 185 6.33 0.83 1.41
CA ASN A 185 6.81 1.54 2.60
C ASN A 185 6.43 0.80 3.89
N LEU A 186 5.15 0.45 4.06
CA LEU A 186 4.67 -0.30 5.22
C LEU A 186 5.40 -1.65 5.35
N TRP A 187 5.54 -2.38 4.25
CA TRP A 187 6.23 -3.67 4.26
C TRP A 187 7.71 -3.55 4.63
N LEU A 188 8.41 -2.56 4.07
CA LEU A 188 9.81 -2.30 4.39
C LEU A 188 9.98 -1.91 5.85
N ARG A 189 9.13 -1.01 6.36
CA ARG A 189 9.15 -0.61 7.76
C ARG A 189 9.00 -1.82 8.68
N ASP A 190 7.99 -2.64 8.45
CA ASP A 190 7.73 -3.84 9.25
C ASP A 190 8.90 -4.84 9.13
N GLU A 191 9.43 -5.03 7.92
CA GLU A 191 10.59 -5.89 7.67
C GLU A 191 11.82 -5.41 8.43
N TYR A 192 12.15 -4.12 8.35
CA TYR A 192 13.30 -3.50 9.02
C TYR A 192 13.18 -3.55 10.54
N GLN A 193 11.98 -3.42 11.09
CA GLN A 193 11.74 -3.55 12.53
C GLN A 193 12.05 -4.96 13.08
N GLN A 194 11.90 -6.02 12.29
CA GLN A 194 12.17 -7.39 12.76
C GLN A 194 13.66 -7.71 12.97
N GLY A 195 14.59 -6.82 12.58
CA GLY A 195 16.02 -6.97 12.87
C GLY A 195 16.73 -8.15 12.18
N THR A 196 16.05 -8.96 11.36
CA THR A 196 16.62 -10.12 10.65
C THR A 196 17.37 -9.75 9.36
N HIS A 197 17.81 -8.50 9.23
CA HIS A 197 18.51 -8.00 8.05
C HIS A 197 19.93 -8.54 8.00
N THR A 198 20.08 -9.72 7.39
CA THR A 198 21.41 -10.15 6.97
C THR A 198 21.80 -9.33 5.73
N SER A 199 23.02 -8.79 5.72
CA SER A 199 23.61 -7.99 4.63
C SER A 199 23.68 -8.70 3.27
N LYS A 200 23.18 -9.94 3.17
CA LYS A 200 23.17 -10.80 1.98
C LYS A 200 21.76 -11.17 1.49
N LEU A 201 20.70 -10.88 2.25
CA LEU A 201 19.33 -11.24 1.90
C LEU A 201 18.40 -10.07 2.21
N SER A 202 18.50 -9.00 1.43
CA SER A 202 17.31 -8.19 1.21
C SER A 202 16.29 -9.10 0.50
N ARG A 203 15.00 -8.94 0.83
CA ARG A 203 13.90 -9.74 0.27
C ARG A 203 13.48 -9.49 -1.21
N PRO A 204 14.17 -8.76 -2.12
CA PRO A 204 13.62 -8.54 -3.47
C PRO A 204 13.60 -9.77 -4.41
N ASN A 205 14.16 -10.92 -4.03
CA ASN A 205 14.26 -12.09 -4.93
C ASN A 205 13.25 -13.20 -4.63
N PHE A 206 12.05 -12.87 -4.14
CA PHE A 206 11.05 -13.89 -3.79
C PHE A 206 10.73 -14.87 -4.93
N ASP A 207 10.69 -14.45 -6.20
CA ASP A 207 10.33 -15.38 -7.28
C ASP A 207 11.44 -16.37 -7.65
N LYS A 208 12.72 -16.00 -7.46
CA LYS A 208 13.86 -16.92 -7.66
C LYS A 208 14.15 -17.76 -6.41
N ASP A 209 13.88 -17.24 -5.22
CA ASP A 209 14.12 -17.92 -3.95
C ASP A 209 12.95 -18.77 -3.47
N ILE A 210 11.73 -18.66 -4.02
CA ILE A 210 10.61 -19.54 -3.60
C ILE A 210 10.97 -21.01 -3.80
N GLN A 211 11.70 -21.37 -4.85
CA GLN A 211 12.08 -22.77 -5.08
C GLN A 211 13.15 -23.23 -4.07
N GLY A 212 14.19 -22.42 -3.85
CA GLY A 212 15.23 -22.72 -2.86
C GLY A 212 14.72 -22.69 -1.42
N LEU A 213 13.78 -21.79 -1.10
CA LEU A 213 13.08 -21.71 0.17
C LEU A 213 12.15 -22.90 0.35
N LYS A 214 11.37 -23.28 -0.68
CA LYS A 214 10.54 -24.50 -0.64
C LYS A 214 11.39 -25.75 -0.48
N GLU A 215 12.55 -25.84 -1.12
CA GLU A 215 13.48 -26.96 -0.98
C GLU A 215 14.13 -26.97 0.40
N SER A 216 14.54 -25.82 0.93
CA SER A 216 15.10 -25.69 2.28
C SER A 216 14.08 -26.01 3.36
N PHE A 217 12.84 -25.48 3.24
CA PHE A 217 11.72 -25.82 4.12
C PHE A 217 11.35 -27.30 3.99
N ARG A 218 11.25 -27.84 2.78
CA ARG A 218 11.00 -29.27 2.56
C ARG A 218 12.08 -30.10 3.23
N HIS A 219 13.35 -29.74 3.07
CA HIS A 219 14.47 -30.44 3.67
C HIS A 219 14.50 -30.30 5.20
N LEU A 220 14.11 -29.15 5.75
CA LEU A 220 13.97 -28.94 7.19
C LEU A 220 12.81 -29.77 7.77
N ILE A 221 11.65 -29.78 7.09
CA ILE A 221 10.48 -30.59 7.43
C ILE A 221 10.80 -32.09 7.31
N GLN A 222 11.62 -32.50 6.35
CA GLN A 222 12.04 -33.89 6.17
C GLN A 222 13.10 -34.34 7.19
N LYS A 223 13.96 -33.42 7.65
CA LYS A 223 15.02 -33.72 8.64
C LYS A 223 14.55 -33.63 10.09
N THR A 224 13.40 -33.02 10.34
CA THR A 224 12.85 -32.86 11.67
C THR A 224 11.60 -33.73 11.81
N ASN A 225 11.44 -34.41 12.95
CA ASN A 225 10.19 -35.12 13.29
C ASN A 225 9.03 -34.13 13.55
N ALA A 226 9.14 -32.87 13.12
CA ALA A 226 8.16 -31.81 13.37
C ALA A 226 6.82 -32.14 12.71
N LEU A 227 6.84 -32.59 11.46
CA LEU A 227 5.60 -32.97 10.77
C LEU A 227 4.96 -34.22 11.38
N GLU A 228 5.79 -35.19 11.76
CA GLU A 228 5.36 -36.37 12.50
C GLU A 228 4.68 -35.98 13.81
N ASN A 229 5.28 -35.12 14.61
CA ASN A 229 4.69 -34.62 15.87
C ASN A 229 3.38 -33.85 15.64
N VAL A 230 3.30 -33.04 14.57
CA VAL A 230 2.07 -32.32 14.22
C VAL A 230 0.95 -33.31 13.86
N LEU A 231 1.25 -34.31 13.03
CA LEU A 231 0.26 -35.33 12.64
C LEU A 231 -0.19 -36.17 13.83
N ILE A 232 0.75 -36.63 14.68
CA ILE A 232 0.45 -37.35 15.93
C ILE A 232 -0.44 -36.50 16.84
N THR A 233 -0.14 -35.21 16.98
CA THR A 233 -0.94 -34.28 17.80
C THR A 233 -2.34 -34.09 17.22
N LEU A 234 -2.48 -33.97 15.89
CA LEU A 234 -3.78 -33.84 15.24
C LEU A 234 -4.65 -35.08 15.45
N PHE A 235 -4.07 -36.29 15.35
CA PHE A 235 -4.78 -37.53 15.67
C PHE A 235 -5.14 -37.60 17.16
N ALA A 236 -4.23 -37.26 18.07
CA ALA A 236 -4.47 -37.26 19.52
C ALA A 236 -5.60 -36.29 19.93
N LEU A 237 -5.71 -35.15 19.26
CA LEU A 237 -6.73 -34.13 19.52
C LEU A 237 -8.06 -34.36 18.77
N GLY A 238 -8.22 -35.51 18.09
CA GLY A 238 -9.45 -35.85 17.36
C GLY A 238 -9.64 -35.12 16.02
N ASN A 239 -8.63 -34.44 15.50
CA ASN A 239 -8.66 -33.72 14.23
C ASN A 239 -8.22 -34.60 13.05
N ALA A 240 -8.72 -35.83 12.97
CA ALA A 240 -8.31 -36.83 12.00
C ALA A 240 -8.51 -36.37 10.54
N SER A 241 -9.60 -35.64 10.24
CA SER A 241 -9.86 -35.14 8.88
C SER A 241 -8.78 -34.19 8.37
N LEU A 242 -8.25 -33.32 9.23
CA LEU A 242 -7.16 -32.41 8.88
C LEU A 242 -5.83 -33.18 8.73
N ALA A 243 -5.58 -34.16 9.60
CA ALA A 243 -4.42 -35.04 9.49
C ALA A 243 -4.40 -35.81 8.16
N GLU A 244 -5.54 -36.40 7.76
CA GLU A 244 -5.68 -37.13 6.49
C GLU A 244 -5.50 -36.23 5.26
N LEU A 245 -6.02 -34.99 5.32
CA LEU A 245 -5.82 -34.00 4.26
C LEU A 245 -4.34 -33.68 4.06
N LEU A 246 -3.59 -33.52 5.17
CA LEU A 246 -2.14 -33.30 5.14
C LEU A 246 -1.39 -34.54 4.61
N ILE A 247 -1.76 -35.74 5.05
CA ILE A 247 -1.15 -36.99 4.58
C ILE A 247 -1.33 -37.16 3.07
N ALA A 248 -2.54 -36.89 2.55
CA ALA A 248 -2.86 -36.98 1.13
C ALA A 248 -2.14 -35.91 0.30
N ARG A 249 -2.12 -34.67 0.79
CA ARG A 249 -1.50 -33.53 0.09
C ARG A 249 0.01 -33.68 -0.10
N TYR A 250 0.68 -34.35 0.83
CA TYR A 250 2.14 -34.51 0.80
C TYR A 250 2.59 -35.96 0.54
N SER A 251 1.68 -36.86 0.13
CA SER A 251 1.96 -38.25 -0.24
C SER A 251 2.70 -39.07 0.84
N PHE A 252 2.37 -38.89 2.11
CA PHE A 252 3.09 -39.51 3.25
C PHE A 252 2.58 -40.88 3.68
N ALA A 253 1.47 -41.37 3.13
CA ALA A 253 0.78 -42.57 3.60
C ALA A 253 1.67 -43.83 3.68
N ASN A 254 2.74 -43.90 2.87
CA ASN A 254 3.62 -45.07 2.80
C ASN A 254 4.97 -44.90 3.53
N ASN A 255 5.23 -43.74 4.15
CA ASN A 255 6.56 -43.43 4.72
C ASN A 255 6.69 -43.69 6.23
N TYR A 256 5.60 -43.93 6.95
CA TYR A 256 5.62 -44.05 8.40
C TYR A 256 4.71 -45.17 8.92
N TYR A 257 5.32 -46.15 9.59
CA TYR A 257 4.65 -47.34 10.13
C TYR A 257 3.61 -47.04 11.23
N TRP A 258 3.69 -45.85 11.85
CA TRP A 258 2.78 -45.45 12.94
C TRP A 258 1.47 -44.85 12.43
N ILE A 259 1.33 -44.50 11.15
CA ILE A 259 0.12 -43.85 10.62
C ILE A 259 -1.12 -44.76 10.79
N GLU A 260 -0.99 -46.05 10.49
CA GLU A 260 -2.09 -47.02 10.70
C GLU A 260 -2.45 -47.19 12.18
N LYS A 261 -1.44 -47.09 13.07
CA LYS A 261 -1.66 -47.10 14.52
C LYS A 261 -2.33 -45.82 15.02
N ALA A 262 -2.02 -44.67 14.42
CA ALA A 262 -2.69 -43.41 14.74
C ALA A 262 -4.14 -43.40 14.26
N ARG A 263 -4.41 -43.95 13.06
CA ARG A 263 -5.76 -44.11 12.48
C ARG A 263 -6.66 -45.01 13.32
N SER A 264 -6.11 -46.13 13.79
CA SER A 264 -6.83 -47.09 14.64
C SER A 264 -6.94 -46.66 16.10
N GLY A 265 -6.25 -45.60 16.51
CA GLY A 265 -6.18 -45.14 17.89
C GLY A 265 -5.22 -45.96 18.78
N GLU A 266 -4.66 -47.06 18.28
CA GLU A 266 -3.70 -47.92 18.98
C GLU A 266 -2.47 -47.13 19.45
N LEU A 267 -2.05 -46.11 18.68
CA LEU A 267 -0.89 -45.26 19.01
C LEU A 267 -1.06 -44.49 20.34
N PHE A 268 -2.31 -44.22 20.74
CA PHE A 268 -2.63 -43.45 21.95
C PHE A 268 -3.21 -44.32 23.06
N GLY A 269 -3.28 -45.64 22.85
CA GLY A 269 -3.69 -46.59 23.86
C GLY A 269 -2.69 -46.66 25.01
N TYR A 270 -3.19 -46.87 26.23
CA TYR A 270 -2.33 -47.16 27.37
C TYR A 270 -1.61 -48.50 27.14
N PRO A 271 -0.32 -48.64 27.49
CA PRO A 271 0.36 -49.93 27.43
C PRO A 271 -0.34 -50.95 28.35
N ASP A 272 -0.43 -52.22 27.93
CA ASP A 272 -1.03 -53.34 28.67
C ASP A 272 -0.32 -53.69 30.01
N PHE A 273 0.52 -52.81 30.55
CA PHE A 273 1.22 -53.01 31.82
C PHE A 273 0.50 -52.44 33.06
N ALA A 274 -0.75 -51.99 32.91
CA ALA A 274 -1.60 -51.68 34.05
C ALA A 274 -2.74 -52.71 34.14
N GLY A 275 -2.38 -53.91 34.62
CA GLY A 275 -3.36 -54.85 35.14
C GLY A 275 -4.14 -54.20 36.28
N TYR A 276 -5.44 -54.03 36.06
CA TYR A 276 -6.42 -54.01 37.15
C TYR A 276 -6.78 -55.45 37.50
#